data_AF-A0A3D9BGU0-F1
#
_entry.id   AF-A0A3D9BGU0-F1
#
_cell.length_a   1.000
_cell.length_b   1.000
_cell.length_c   1.000
_cell.angle_alpha   90.00
_cell.angle_beta   90.00
_cell.angle_gamma   90.00
#
_symmetry.space_group_name_H-M   'P 1'
#
loop_
_entity.id
_entity.type
_entity.pdbx_description
1 polymer ?
#
loop_
_entity_poly.entity_id
_entity_poly.type
_entity_poly.pdbx_seq_one_letter_code
_entity_poly.pdbx_strand_id
1 'polypeptide(L)'
;MVLEGLNTEGVLIFANTTKCKNYYSDKEFNYDYPDGLSELLKQGIIHIITTDEAVEQVDFVFNKEEIDSSRWEFHDSYNYLKAEPGDEIRTVSHADFTQMCHNHKGDLEAHIDSSLTLKNILNGSRDVTKEEYFKYELPLIEIPTGIWKLNIYSLKEEHILSWIEFLIHLEKIESVEIDKITLKPLEIFS
;
A
#
# COMPACT_ATOMS: atom_id res chain seq x y z
N MET A 1 6.21 -6.84 11.49
CA MET A 1 7.09 -6.81 10.29
C MET A 1 7.27 -5.37 9.97
N VAL A 2 8.51 -4.90 9.85
CA VAL A 2 8.79 -3.47 9.77
C VAL A 2 9.27 -3.10 8.38
N LEU A 3 8.66 -2.07 7.81
CA LEU A 3 9.11 -1.39 6.59
C LEU A 3 9.57 0.02 6.98
N GLU A 4 10.70 0.46 6.44
CA GLU A 4 11.34 1.74 6.76
C GLU A 4 11.60 2.55 5.49
N GLY A 5 11.55 3.88 5.60
CA GLY A 5 11.93 4.81 4.54
C GLY A 5 11.03 4.75 3.30
N LEU A 6 9.71 4.66 3.48
CA LEU A 6 8.78 4.54 2.38
C LEU A 6 8.58 5.89 1.68
N ASN A 7 8.89 5.95 0.38
CA ASN A 7 8.52 7.08 -0.45
C ASN A 7 7.05 6.96 -0.89
N THR A 8 6.17 7.72 -0.26
CA THR A 8 4.72 7.64 -0.50
C THR A 8 4.20 8.70 -1.44
N GLU A 9 4.96 9.78 -1.70
CA GLU A 9 4.47 10.97 -2.41
C GLU A 9 3.12 11.48 -1.87
N GLY A 10 2.91 11.34 -0.56
CA GLY A 10 1.67 11.69 0.15
C GLY A 10 0.54 10.66 0.08
N VAL A 11 0.72 9.55 -0.65
CA VAL A 11 -0.27 8.48 -0.78
C VAL A 11 0.40 7.11 -0.72
N LEU A 12 0.24 6.43 0.41
CA LEU A 12 0.70 5.06 0.64
C LEU A 12 -0.35 4.07 0.15
N ILE A 13 0.02 3.21 -0.81
CA ILE A 13 -0.87 2.16 -1.32
C ILE A 13 -0.29 0.79 -0.96
N PHE A 14 -1.09 -0.07 -0.34
CA PHE A 14 -0.80 -1.50 -0.27
C PHE A 14 -1.56 -2.18 -1.39
N ALA A 15 -0.86 -2.74 -2.37
CA ALA A 15 -1.47 -3.32 -3.56
C ALA A 15 -1.11 -4.79 -3.69
N ASN A 16 -2.12 -5.63 -3.90
CA ASN A 16 -1.97 -6.98 -4.42
C ASN A 16 -1.69 -6.88 -5.93
N THR A 17 -0.41 -6.88 -6.30
CA THR A 17 0.06 -6.59 -7.66
C THR A 17 -0.32 -7.72 -8.62
N THR A 18 -0.33 -8.96 -8.14
CA THR A 18 -0.86 -10.12 -8.87
C THR A 18 -2.32 -9.91 -9.28
N LYS A 19 -3.16 -9.46 -8.36
CA LYS A 19 -4.58 -9.18 -8.66
C LYS A 19 -4.79 -7.91 -9.45
N CYS A 20 -3.95 -6.89 -9.32
CA CYS A 20 -3.98 -5.71 -10.19
C CYS A 20 -3.79 -6.10 -11.65
N LYS A 21 -2.77 -6.92 -11.96
CA LYS A 21 -2.51 -7.45 -13.30
C LYS A 21 -3.70 -8.21 -13.87
N ASN A 22 -4.34 -9.05 -13.05
CA ASN A 22 -5.54 -9.79 -13.47
C ASN A 22 -6.73 -8.85 -13.72
N TYR A 23 -6.97 -7.90 -12.81
CA TYR A 23 -8.09 -6.98 -12.89
C TYR A 23 -8.03 -6.07 -14.11
N TYR A 24 -6.85 -5.52 -14.42
CA TYR A 24 -6.62 -4.59 -15.53
C TYR A 24 -6.26 -5.28 -16.86
N SER A 25 -6.20 -6.62 -16.90
CA SER A 25 -5.97 -7.36 -18.14
C SER A 25 -7.05 -7.05 -19.21
N ASP A 26 -8.27 -6.77 -18.77
CA ASP A 26 -9.46 -6.51 -19.58
C ASP A 26 -10.18 -5.19 -19.23
N LYS A 27 -9.62 -4.36 -18.34
CA LYS A 27 -10.22 -3.09 -17.89
C LYS A 27 -9.28 -1.92 -18.12
N GLU A 28 -9.86 -0.75 -18.39
CA GLU A 28 -9.13 0.51 -18.45
C GLU A 28 -8.97 1.11 -17.05
N PHE A 29 -7.87 1.82 -16.83
CA PHE A 29 -7.64 2.56 -15.58
C PHE A 29 -8.57 3.78 -15.50
N ASN A 30 -9.29 3.92 -14.39
CA ASN A 30 -10.15 5.07 -14.12
C ASN A 30 -9.40 6.11 -13.26
N TYR A 31 -9.24 7.31 -13.81
CA TYR A 31 -8.55 8.44 -13.19
C TYR A 31 -9.39 9.24 -12.19
N ASP A 32 -10.67 8.90 -12.01
CA ASP A 32 -11.58 9.58 -11.08
C ASP A 32 -11.22 9.28 -9.61
N TYR A 33 -10.03 9.66 -9.16
CA TYR A 33 -9.56 9.39 -7.80
C TYR A 33 -10.40 10.14 -6.74
N PRO A 34 -10.82 9.47 -5.64
CA PRO A 34 -10.56 8.07 -5.31
C PRO A 34 -11.59 7.06 -5.87
N ASP A 35 -12.73 7.52 -6.37
CA ASP A 35 -13.87 6.69 -6.79
C ASP A 35 -13.52 5.65 -7.87
N GLY A 36 -12.58 5.97 -8.77
CA GLY A 36 -12.04 5.10 -9.79
C GLY A 36 -11.35 3.85 -9.25
N LEU A 37 -10.99 3.84 -7.96
CA LEU A 37 -10.34 2.72 -7.28
C LEU A 37 -11.30 1.92 -6.38
N SER A 38 -12.57 2.31 -6.32
CA SER A 38 -13.57 1.71 -5.42
C SER A 38 -13.75 0.21 -5.62
N GLU A 39 -13.72 -0.29 -6.86
CA GLU A 39 -13.84 -1.72 -7.14
C GLU A 39 -12.62 -2.53 -6.66
N LEU A 40 -11.43 -1.94 -6.68
CA LEU A 40 -10.23 -2.58 -6.13
C LEU A 40 -10.30 -2.67 -4.60
N LEU A 41 -10.79 -1.61 -3.94
CA LEU A 41 -11.04 -1.60 -2.49
C LEU A 41 -12.09 -2.65 -2.11
N LYS A 42 -13.20 -2.72 -2.84
CA LYS A 42 -14.28 -3.71 -2.61
C LYS A 42 -13.83 -5.16 -2.74
N GLN A 43 -12.82 -5.42 -3.57
CA GLN A 43 -12.29 -6.76 -3.80
C GLN A 43 -11.11 -7.10 -2.86
N GLY A 44 -10.67 -6.14 -2.03
CA GLY A 44 -9.49 -6.28 -1.18
C GLY A 44 -8.19 -6.43 -1.98
N ILE A 45 -8.13 -5.78 -3.14
CA ILE A 45 -6.93 -5.74 -4.00
C ILE A 45 -5.99 -4.64 -3.51
N ILE A 46 -6.52 -3.52 -3.03
CA ILE A 46 -5.72 -2.41 -2.53
C ILE A 46 -6.21 -1.90 -1.17
N HIS A 47 -5.35 -1.18 -0.46
CA HIS A 47 -5.69 -0.25 0.62
C HIS A 47 -4.89 1.04 0.44
N ILE A 48 -5.48 2.18 0.81
CA ILE A 48 -4.91 3.51 0.54
C ILE A 48 -4.94 4.34 1.82
N ILE A 49 -3.79 4.91 2.17
CA ILE A 49 -3.63 5.89 3.24
C ILE A 49 -3.08 7.18 2.61
N THR A 50 -3.73 8.30 2.85
CA THR A 50 -3.28 9.63 2.41
C THR A 50 -2.75 10.38 3.63
N THR A 51 -1.55 10.95 3.50
CA THR A 51 -0.89 11.73 4.56
C THR A 51 -0.10 12.89 3.94
N ASP A 52 0.03 13.99 4.67
CA ASP A 52 0.82 15.16 4.29
C ASP A 52 2.28 15.08 4.76
N GLU A 53 2.65 14.02 5.46
CA GLU A 53 4.01 13.77 5.95
C GLU A 53 4.70 12.62 5.21
N ALA A 54 6.03 12.58 5.30
CA ALA A 54 6.80 11.43 4.84
C ALA A 54 6.53 10.23 5.77
N VAL A 55 6.41 9.02 5.22
CA VAL A 55 6.22 7.81 6.05
C VAL A 55 7.58 7.22 6.39
N GLU A 56 7.99 7.40 7.64
CA GLU A 56 9.28 6.86 8.11
C GLU A 56 9.21 5.35 8.32
N GLN A 57 8.13 4.86 8.93
CA GLN A 57 8.01 3.46 9.31
C GLN A 57 6.56 2.94 9.21
N VAL A 58 6.41 1.68 8.81
CA VAL A 58 5.16 0.92 8.91
C VAL A 58 5.45 -0.43 9.58
N ASP A 59 4.84 -0.68 10.74
CA ASP A 59 4.92 -1.98 11.42
C ASP A 59 3.63 -2.77 11.27
N PHE A 60 3.71 -4.00 10.78
CA PHE A 60 2.60 -4.94 10.66
C PHE A 60 2.61 -5.94 11.81
N VAL A 61 1.55 -5.96 12.59
CA VAL A 61 1.35 -6.88 13.72
C VAL A 61 0.13 -7.77 13.50
N PHE A 62 0.17 -8.99 14.01
CA PHE A 62 -0.97 -9.92 13.97
C PHE A 62 -1.68 -10.01 15.32
N ASN A 63 -0.95 -9.81 16.42
CA ASN A 63 -1.50 -9.86 17.76
C ASN A 63 -1.92 -8.45 18.21
N LYS A 64 -3.21 -8.30 18.54
CA LYS A 64 -3.75 -7.04 19.04
C LYS A 64 -3.17 -6.63 20.40
N GLU A 65 -2.70 -7.58 21.19
CA GLU A 65 -2.10 -7.32 22.51
C GLU A 65 -0.74 -6.59 22.42
N GLU A 66 -0.11 -6.57 21.24
CA GLU A 66 1.16 -5.85 21.01
C GLU A 66 0.94 -4.33 20.82
N ILE A 67 -0.32 -3.88 20.73
CA ILE A 67 -0.67 -2.49 20.43
C ILE A 67 -0.73 -1.67 21.72
N ASP A 68 0.25 -0.80 21.90
CA ASP A 68 0.24 0.18 22.98
C ASP A 68 -0.67 1.38 22.65
N SER A 69 -1.91 1.33 23.12
CA SER A 69 -2.90 2.41 22.96
C SER A 69 -2.48 3.75 23.60
N SER A 70 -1.45 3.80 24.44
CA SER A 70 -0.90 5.05 24.95
C SER A 70 0.00 5.75 23.92
N ARG A 71 0.66 4.98 23.06
CA ARG A 71 1.55 5.44 21.97
C ARG A 71 0.81 5.63 20.64
N TRP A 72 -0.17 4.78 20.36
CA TRP A 72 -0.82 4.68 19.04
C TRP A 72 -2.25 5.20 19.05
N GLU A 73 -2.61 6.03 18.07
CA GLU A 73 -3.98 6.47 17.78
C GLU A 73 -4.62 5.57 16.74
N PHE A 74 -5.84 5.11 17.00
CA PHE A 74 -6.57 4.24 16.08
C PHE A 74 -7.37 5.05 15.06
N HIS A 75 -7.24 4.68 13.78
CA HIS A 75 -7.98 5.25 12.66
C HIS A 75 -8.95 4.24 12.09
N ASP A 76 -10.24 4.50 12.25
CA ASP A 76 -11.27 3.57 11.79
C ASP A 76 -11.37 3.56 10.26
N SER A 77 -11.09 2.40 9.67
CA SER A 77 -11.46 2.11 8.29
C SER A 77 -11.87 0.65 8.21
N TYR A 78 -12.98 0.37 7.53
CA TYR A 78 -13.37 -1.00 7.22
C TYR A 78 -12.79 -1.35 5.86
N ASN A 79 -11.50 -1.67 5.84
CA ASN A 79 -10.77 -2.11 4.66
C ASN A 79 -10.04 -3.41 4.95
N TYR A 80 -9.76 -4.15 3.89
CA TYR A 80 -9.13 -5.46 3.99
C TYR A 80 -8.26 -5.75 2.77
N LEU A 81 -7.31 -6.66 2.94
CA LEU A 81 -6.58 -7.27 1.84
C LEU A 81 -6.91 -8.75 1.76
N LYS A 82 -7.16 -9.23 0.54
CA LYS A 82 -7.36 -10.66 0.27
C LYS A 82 -6.07 -11.23 -0.31
N ALA A 83 -5.42 -12.12 0.43
CA ALA A 83 -4.23 -12.83 0.00
C ALA A 83 -4.58 -14.28 -0.38
N GLU A 84 -4.28 -14.66 -1.62
CA GLU A 84 -4.39 -16.03 -2.15
C GLU A 84 -2.98 -16.62 -2.38
N PRO A 85 -2.83 -17.95 -2.53
CA PRO A 85 -1.53 -18.54 -2.80
C PRO A 85 -0.90 -17.98 -4.09
N GLY A 86 0.32 -17.44 -3.98
CA GLY A 86 1.05 -16.84 -5.10
C GLY A 86 0.76 -15.36 -5.34
N ASP A 87 -0.09 -14.73 -4.52
CA ASP A 87 -0.26 -13.28 -4.55
C ASP A 87 0.98 -12.57 -4.00
N GLU A 88 1.38 -11.48 -4.67
CA GLU A 88 2.34 -10.52 -4.13
C GLU A 88 1.61 -9.27 -3.68
N ILE A 89 1.78 -8.90 -2.42
CA ILE A 89 1.26 -7.65 -1.85
C ILE A 89 2.46 -6.75 -1.56
N ARG A 90 2.46 -5.54 -2.12
CA ARG A 90 3.59 -4.60 -1.99
C ARG A 90 3.10 -3.23 -1.57
N THR A 91 3.98 -2.48 -0.90
CA THR A 91 3.81 -1.02 -0.83
C THR A 91 4.13 -0.45 -2.20
N VAL A 92 3.30 0.46 -2.69
CA VAL A 92 3.48 1.12 -3.98
C VAL A 92 3.18 2.60 -3.79
N SER A 93 4.02 3.47 -4.35
CA SER A 93 3.71 4.90 -4.45
C SER A 93 2.51 5.10 -5.38
N HIS A 94 1.76 6.17 -5.19
CA HIS A 94 0.63 6.44 -6.08
C HIS A 94 1.04 6.66 -7.54
N ALA A 95 2.21 7.25 -7.79
CA ALA A 95 2.77 7.37 -9.14
C ALA A 95 3.05 6.00 -9.76
N ASP A 96 3.81 5.13 -9.11
CA ASP A 96 4.11 3.80 -9.66
C ASP A 96 2.83 2.97 -9.82
N PHE A 97 1.89 3.06 -8.88
CA PHE A 97 0.60 2.37 -8.98
C PHE A 97 -0.19 2.81 -10.21
N THR A 98 -0.30 4.14 -10.43
CA THR A 98 -1.02 4.70 -11.57
C THR A 98 -0.37 4.31 -12.90
N GLN A 99 0.97 4.41 -12.98
CA GLN A 99 1.72 4.06 -14.19
C GLN A 99 1.60 2.56 -14.50
N MET A 100 1.75 1.71 -13.48
CA MET A 100 1.56 0.27 -13.58
C MET A 100 0.15 -0.07 -14.09
N CYS A 101 -0.90 0.50 -13.49
CA CYS A 101 -2.28 0.17 -13.86
C CYS A 101 -2.64 0.69 -15.26
N HIS A 102 -2.26 1.92 -15.59
CA HIS A 102 -2.61 2.55 -16.86
C HIS A 102 -1.78 2.06 -18.03
N ASN A 103 -0.44 2.15 -17.95
CA ASN A 103 0.44 1.86 -19.09
C ASN A 103 0.75 0.38 -19.24
N HIS A 104 0.71 -0.36 -18.13
CA HIS A 104 1.15 -1.75 -18.07
C HIS A 104 0.03 -2.71 -17.66
N LYS A 105 -1.24 -2.26 -17.67
CA LYS A 105 -2.41 -3.10 -17.36
C LYS A 105 -2.28 -3.85 -16.03
N GLY A 106 -1.72 -3.18 -15.02
CA GLY A 106 -1.49 -3.73 -13.69
C GLY A 106 -0.25 -4.62 -13.58
N ASP A 107 0.54 -4.78 -14.64
CA ASP A 107 1.76 -5.58 -14.63
C ASP A 107 2.95 -4.80 -14.04
N LEU A 108 3.22 -5.04 -12.76
CA LEU A 108 4.31 -4.38 -12.04
C LEU A 108 5.67 -4.66 -12.65
N GLU A 109 5.92 -5.90 -13.07
CA GLU A 109 7.23 -6.24 -13.65
C GLU A 109 7.46 -5.49 -14.96
N ALA A 110 6.46 -5.43 -15.83
CA ALA A 110 6.57 -4.68 -17.08
C ALA A 110 6.76 -3.16 -16.83
N HIS A 111 6.10 -2.61 -15.80
CA HIS A 111 6.32 -1.22 -15.38
C HIS A 111 7.77 -0.98 -14.94
N ILE A 112 8.32 -1.83 -14.07
CA ILE A 112 9.70 -1.71 -13.62
C ILE A 112 10.68 -1.87 -14.77
N ASP A 113 10.51 -2.89 -15.61
CA ASP A 113 11.41 -3.13 -16.75
C ASP A 113 11.43 -1.94 -17.72
N SER A 114 10.30 -1.25 -17.91
CA SER A 114 10.21 -0.08 -18.78
C SER A 114 10.76 1.22 -18.16
N SER A 115 10.67 1.37 -16.84
CA SER A 115 11.00 2.62 -16.14
C SER A 115 12.42 2.63 -15.56
N LEU A 116 12.99 1.46 -15.24
CA LEU A 116 14.27 1.35 -14.55
C LEU A 116 15.43 1.94 -15.37
N THR A 117 15.46 1.71 -16.68
CA THR A 117 16.48 2.30 -17.57
C THR A 117 16.45 3.83 -17.52
N LEU A 118 15.26 4.43 -17.60
CA LEU A 118 15.12 5.88 -17.55
C LEU A 118 15.49 6.43 -16.16
N LYS A 119 15.05 5.77 -15.08
CA LYS A 119 15.39 6.13 -13.70
C LYS A 119 16.91 6.12 -13.48
N ASN A 120 17.62 5.11 -14.00
CA ASN A 120 19.07 5.02 -13.89
C ASN A 120 19.79 6.13 -14.68
N ILE A 121 19.32 6.48 -15.87
CA ILE A 121 19.85 7.61 -16.64
C ILE A 121 19.68 8.93 -15.87
N LEU A 122 18.54 9.13 -15.21
CA LEU A 122 18.23 10.37 -14.48
C LEU A 122 18.94 10.46 -13.13
N ASN A 123 19.12 9.35 -12.42
CA ASN A 123 19.71 9.34 -11.08
C ASN A 123 21.21 9.62 -11.09
N GLY A 124 21.94 9.34 -12.18
CA GLY A 124 23.31 9.82 -12.46
C GLY A 124 24.44 9.43 -11.50
N SER A 125 24.11 8.95 -10.29
CA SER A 125 25.04 8.62 -9.21
C SER A 125 25.28 7.11 -9.08
N ARG A 126 24.29 6.29 -9.42
CA ARG A 126 24.38 4.81 -9.48
C ARG A 126 23.20 4.23 -10.24
N ASP A 127 23.43 3.11 -10.92
CA ASP A 127 22.36 2.29 -11.47
C ASP A 127 21.71 1.50 -10.32
N VAL A 128 20.38 1.59 -10.21
CA VAL A 128 19.56 0.78 -9.31
C VAL A 128 19.18 -0.50 -10.04
N THR A 129 19.33 -1.65 -9.39
CA THR A 129 18.86 -2.94 -9.96
C THR A 129 17.38 -3.14 -9.70
N LYS A 130 16.75 -4.06 -10.45
CA LYS A 130 15.33 -4.44 -10.24
C LYS A 130 15.12 -4.98 -8.82
N GLU A 131 16.06 -5.78 -8.31
CA GLU A 131 16.03 -6.32 -6.95
C GLU A 131 16.13 -5.22 -5.88
N GLU A 132 17.01 -4.22 -6.07
CA GLU A 132 17.10 -3.07 -5.18
C GLU A 132 15.79 -2.26 -5.19
N TYR A 133 15.20 -2.06 -6.37
CA TYR A 133 13.94 -1.34 -6.52
C TYR A 133 12.81 -2.05 -5.75
N PHE A 134 12.66 -3.36 -5.94
CA PHE A 134 11.69 -4.15 -5.19
C PHE A 134 11.96 -4.23 -3.69
N LYS A 135 13.22 -4.08 -3.27
CA LYS A 135 13.57 -4.12 -1.85
C LYS A 135 13.27 -2.81 -1.13
N TYR A 136 13.58 -1.68 -1.75
CA TYR A 136 13.58 -0.38 -1.08
C TYR A 136 12.42 0.52 -1.50
N GLU A 137 12.00 0.48 -2.77
CA GLU A 137 10.94 1.36 -3.28
C GLU A 137 9.57 0.65 -3.26
N LEU A 138 9.55 -0.66 -3.54
CA LEU A 138 8.33 -1.47 -3.58
C LEU A 138 8.39 -2.72 -2.69
N PRO A 139 8.73 -2.59 -1.39
CA PRO A 139 8.92 -3.74 -0.50
C PRO A 139 7.67 -4.64 -0.44
N LEU A 140 7.95 -5.95 -0.33
CA LEU A 140 6.95 -6.99 -0.16
C LEU A 140 6.37 -6.93 1.26
N ILE A 141 5.05 -7.05 1.34
CA ILE A 141 4.30 -7.19 2.58
C ILE A 141 3.95 -8.68 2.72
N GLU A 142 4.65 -9.38 3.61
CA GLU A 142 4.45 -10.82 3.82
C GLU A 142 3.17 -11.10 4.61
N ILE A 143 2.04 -11.21 3.89
CA ILE A 143 0.73 -11.54 4.47
C ILE A 143 0.39 -13.02 4.15
N PRO A 144 0.06 -13.86 5.15
CA PRO A 144 -0.37 -15.23 4.89
C PRO A 144 -1.69 -15.29 4.10
N THR A 145 -1.99 -16.42 3.45
CA THR A 145 -3.28 -16.60 2.76
C THR A 145 -4.47 -16.38 3.71
N GLY A 146 -5.44 -15.59 3.26
CA GLY A 146 -6.64 -15.26 4.02
C GLY A 146 -7.25 -13.92 3.64
N ILE A 147 -8.27 -13.53 4.41
CA ILE A 147 -8.87 -12.20 4.37
C ILE A 147 -8.40 -11.48 5.65
N TRP A 148 -7.72 -10.37 5.47
CA TRP A 148 -7.11 -9.61 6.56
C TRP A 148 -7.71 -8.23 6.61
N LYS A 149 -8.46 -7.91 7.66
CA LYS A 149 -8.87 -6.54 7.95
C LYS A 149 -7.65 -5.76 8.39
N LEU A 150 -7.50 -4.54 7.86
CA LEU A 150 -6.42 -3.64 8.22
C LEU A 150 -6.94 -2.65 9.25
N ASN A 151 -6.53 -2.82 10.50
CA ASN A 151 -6.78 -1.85 11.57
C ASN A 151 -5.56 -0.92 11.64
N ILE A 152 -5.74 0.35 11.26
CA ILE A 152 -4.65 1.32 11.10
C ILE A 152 -4.47 2.14 12.37
N TYR A 153 -3.22 2.35 12.75
CA TYR A 153 -2.83 3.21 13.85
C TYR A 153 -1.71 4.14 13.44
N SER A 154 -1.75 5.41 13.87
CA SER A 154 -0.65 6.36 13.72
C SER A 154 0.00 6.66 15.07
N LEU A 155 1.27 7.08 15.05
CA LEU A 155 1.92 7.55 16.27
C LEU A 155 1.22 8.81 16.79
N LYS A 156 1.03 8.92 18.11
CA LYS A 156 0.41 10.10 18.75
C LYS A 156 1.35 11.27 18.98
N GLU A 157 2.66 11.06 18.97
CA GLU A 157 3.60 12.12 19.27
C GLU A 157 3.52 13.21 18.20
N GLU A 158 3.22 14.44 18.60
CA GLU A 158 3.31 15.62 17.72
C GLU A 158 4.75 15.71 17.22
N HIS A 159 4.96 15.37 15.96
CA HIS A 159 6.29 15.21 15.42
C HIS A 159 7.03 16.56 15.33
N ILE A 160 8.15 16.67 16.03
CA ILE A 160 9.13 17.78 15.91
C ILE A 160 9.84 17.72 14.54
N LEU A 161 9.73 16.60 13.81
CA LEU A 161 10.37 16.28 12.54
C LEU A 161 9.29 15.75 11.59
N SER A 162 9.07 16.40 10.43
CA SER A 162 7.94 16.18 9.49
C SER A 162 7.82 14.77 8.88
N TRP A 163 7.54 13.76 9.70
CA TRP A 163 7.34 12.36 9.31
C TRP A 163 6.26 11.71 10.18
N ILE A 164 5.67 10.63 9.68
CA ILE A 164 4.66 9.82 10.37
C ILE A 164 5.08 8.35 10.44
N GLU A 165 4.75 7.68 11.55
CA GLU A 165 4.84 6.22 11.69
C GLU A 165 3.44 5.59 11.73
N PHE A 166 3.30 4.43 11.10
CA PHE A 166 2.09 3.61 11.17
C PHE A 166 2.33 2.27 11.85
N LEU A 167 1.34 1.81 12.60
CA LEU A 167 1.18 0.42 13.01
C LEU A 167 -0.09 -0.13 12.36
N ILE A 168 0.02 -1.28 11.73
CA ILE A 168 -1.07 -1.95 11.02
C ILE A 168 -1.31 -3.30 11.68
N HIS A 169 -2.46 -3.41 12.34
CA HIS A 169 -2.91 -4.68 12.87
C HIS A 169 -3.71 -5.44 11.81
N LEU A 170 -3.16 -6.60 11.42
CA LEU A 170 -3.76 -7.53 10.47
C LEU A 170 -4.68 -8.51 11.22
N GLU A 171 -5.98 -8.22 11.21
CA GLU A 171 -6.99 -9.07 11.84
C GLU A 171 -7.56 -10.06 10.83
N LYS A 172 -7.38 -11.36 11.08
CA LYS A 172 -7.94 -12.39 10.21
C LYS A 172 -9.46 -12.45 10.37
N ILE A 173 -10.18 -12.35 9.26
CA ILE A 173 -11.64 -12.43 9.22
C ILE A 173 -12.11 -13.56 8.29
N GLU A 174 -13.31 -14.07 8.52
CA GLU A 174 -13.89 -15.16 7.71
C GLU A 174 -14.72 -14.63 6.52
N SER A 175 -15.29 -13.45 6.66
CA SER A 175 -16.15 -12.83 5.65
C SER A 175 -16.07 -11.30 5.73
N VAL A 176 -16.44 -10.65 4.63
CA VAL A 176 -16.41 -9.19 4.47
C VAL A 176 -17.83 -8.67 4.35
N GLU A 177 -18.17 -7.66 5.15
CA GLU A 177 -19.43 -6.92 5.01
C GLU A 177 -19.25 -5.83 3.95
N ILE A 178 -19.60 -6.13 2.69
CA ILE A 178 -19.35 -5.26 1.53
C ILE A 178 -19.91 -3.85 1.73
N ASP A 179 -21.10 -3.73 2.32
CA ASP A 179 -21.77 -2.45 2.54
C ASP A 179 -21.08 -1.56 3.59
N LYS A 180 -20.14 -2.11 4.36
CA LYS A 180 -19.35 -1.38 5.34
C LYS A 180 -18.01 -0.90 4.78
N ILE A 181 -17.59 -1.37 3.61
CA ILE A 181 -16.25 -1.08 3.06
C ILE A 181 -16.06 0.42 2.90
N THR A 182 -14.94 0.91 3.45
CA THR A 182 -14.56 2.32 3.32
C THR A 182 -13.95 2.54 1.93
N LEU A 183 -14.77 3.04 1.00
CA LEU A 183 -14.39 3.27 -0.40
C LEU A 183 -13.55 4.53 -0.65
N LYS A 184 -13.18 5.23 0.43
CA LYS A 184 -12.32 6.41 0.39
C LYS A 184 -10.96 6.08 1.02
N PRO A 185 -9.89 6.78 0.61
CA PRO A 185 -8.62 6.72 1.30
C PRO A 185 -8.80 7.06 2.77
N LEU A 186 -7.99 6.43 3.62
CA LEU A 186 -7.87 6.85 5.01
C LEU A 186 -6.99 8.10 5.05
N GLU A 187 -7.59 9.24 5.38
CA GLU A 187 -6.89 10.53 5.47
C GLU A 187 -6.37 10.74 6.88
N ILE A 188 -5.04 10.84 7.03
CA ILE A 188 -4.35 11.05 8.31
C ILE A 188 -3.38 12.22 8.15
N PHE A 189 -3.67 13.31 8.84
CA PHE A 189 -2.89 14.56 8.81
C PHE A 189 -2.39 14.88 10.22
N SER A 190 -1.21 15.50 10.33
CA SER A 190 -0.64 15.96 11.61
C SER A 190 -1.03 17.39 11.98
#